data_AF-A0A1E4G4Z9-F1
#
_entry.id   AF-A0A1E4G4Z9-F1
#
_cell.length_a   1.000
_cell.length_b   1.000
_cell.length_c   1.000
_cell.angle_alpha   90.00
_cell.angle_beta   90.00
_cell.angle_gamma   90.00
#
_symmetry.space_group_name_H-M   'P 1'
#
loop_
_entity.id
_entity.type
_entity.pdbx_description
1 polymer ?
#
loop_
_entity_poly.entity_id
_entity_poly.type
_entity_poly.pdbx_seq_one_letter_code
_entity_poly.pdbx_strand_id
1 'polypeptide(L)'
;MKNILDIEVVTAPTGSDSLARYLEQRISGTELSSWLSTMPAYAAAKSCEFVGLTVRHGVHAPWKSMTSADWHLAGSEGYALLSGGPDALTAYFQDLRRVAPVTEYGFRAIYGRIFDYLSHDNTSEAFAPIRKVLRDHLLETTAFGDDDIVLGTPVGTRRLHSVRSLAVETGRDPRMLLRRLRALGIVTKSKTRVQHDRILFDAQANAALIEKMVNALDRPEAERYLNLGRTQGYLLNPPFLTPFWTEGLHSAEHLFLKPDLDAFLAMMTRNASPLQPDEEGFLRIGKAASRSQRPAAQVVQLLMFGRLTKVRLDPDSSGVDAILVDPEEVREFLNPMANLVAVRMLMSELRCSQHTAQALMETGALPSRIERHPINRLTCRLAEISDVEAFKAEYVSVYILAEEVGMHVRLLGDKLIDLAVPTAFDPEEIGTLFYRRSDLLPFMHKLRT
;
A
#
# COMPACT_ATOMS: atom_id res chain seq x y z
N MET A 1 80.87 18.04 -49.97
CA MET A 1 79.64 18.81 -50.30
C MET A 1 78.75 17.93 -51.18
N LYS A 2 77.74 17.28 -50.59
CA LYS A 2 76.60 16.72 -51.32
C LYS A 2 75.35 17.32 -50.68
N ASN A 3 74.48 17.84 -51.54
CA ASN A 3 73.34 18.68 -51.22
C ASN A 3 72.43 18.08 -50.15
N ILE A 4 72.21 18.87 -49.10
CA ILE A 4 70.99 18.87 -48.29
C ILE A 4 69.98 19.65 -49.14
N LEU A 5 68.88 19.01 -49.56
CA LEU A 5 67.57 19.59 -49.92
C LEU A 5 66.78 18.56 -50.74
N ASP A 6 66.30 17.51 -50.06
CA ASP A 6 65.06 16.81 -50.46
C ASP A 6 64.15 16.87 -49.23
N ILE A 7 63.51 18.02 -49.05
CA ILE A 7 62.37 18.15 -48.14
C ILE A 7 61.17 17.76 -48.99
N GLU A 8 60.66 16.54 -48.81
CA GLU A 8 59.32 16.19 -49.28
C GLU A 8 58.35 17.23 -48.69
N VAL A 9 57.83 18.09 -49.56
CA VAL A 9 56.71 18.97 -49.22
C VAL A 9 55.50 18.07 -49.06
N VAL A 10 55.27 17.60 -47.84
CA VAL A 10 54.02 16.95 -47.46
C VAL A 10 52.93 17.99 -47.65
N THR A 11 52.17 17.86 -48.73
CA THR A 11 51.02 18.72 -48.98
C THR A 11 50.03 18.54 -47.84
N ALA A 12 49.64 19.65 -47.21
CA ALA A 12 48.67 19.61 -46.12
C ALA A 12 47.38 18.97 -46.65
N PRO A 13 46.79 18.01 -45.92
CA PRO A 13 45.53 17.38 -46.31
C PRO A 13 44.46 18.46 -46.51
N THR A 14 43.67 18.33 -47.58
CA THR A 14 42.64 19.30 -47.94
C THR A 14 41.37 19.04 -47.12
N GLY A 15 41.01 19.99 -46.25
CA GLY A 15 39.89 19.90 -45.31
C GLY A 15 39.70 21.18 -44.49
N SER A 16 38.68 21.23 -43.63
CA SER A 16 38.54 22.34 -42.67
C SER A 16 39.67 22.29 -41.64
N ASP A 17 40.52 23.31 -41.60
CA ASP A 17 41.65 23.40 -40.66
C ASP A 17 41.26 23.84 -39.23
N SER A 18 40.02 23.57 -38.79
CA SER A 18 39.52 24.07 -37.50
C SER A 18 40.32 23.53 -36.31
N LEU A 19 40.65 22.23 -36.33
CA LEU A 19 41.51 21.63 -35.30
C LEU A 19 42.94 22.16 -35.39
N ALA A 20 43.49 22.26 -36.60
CA ALA A 20 44.86 22.77 -36.80
C ALA A 20 44.99 24.19 -36.27
N ARG A 21 44.06 25.08 -36.61
CA ARG A 21 44.00 26.46 -36.10
C ARG A 21 43.90 26.53 -34.57
N TYR A 22 43.06 25.68 -33.97
CA TYR A 22 42.96 25.57 -32.52
C TYR A 22 44.29 25.17 -31.87
N LEU A 23 45.00 24.19 -32.44
CA LEU A 23 46.30 23.75 -31.94
C LEU A 23 47.39 24.80 -32.15
N GLU A 24 47.41 25.49 -33.29
CA GLU A 24 48.31 26.61 -33.55
C GLU A 24 48.14 27.73 -32.50
N GLN A 25 46.90 28.10 -32.20
CA GLN A 25 46.58 29.09 -31.17
C GLN A 25 47.10 28.65 -29.79
N ARG A 26 46.91 27.37 -29.42
CA ARG A 26 47.41 26.83 -28.15
C ARG A 26 48.92 26.75 -28.07
N ILE A 27 49.60 26.36 -29.16
CA ILE A 27 51.06 26.31 -29.23
C ILE A 27 51.65 27.73 -29.16
N SER A 28 50.95 28.71 -29.73
CA SER A 28 51.33 30.13 -29.67
C SER A 28 51.07 30.78 -28.30
N GLY A 29 50.61 30.01 -27.30
CA GLY A 29 50.37 30.50 -25.94
C GLY A 29 49.06 31.27 -25.77
N THR A 30 48.12 31.18 -26.72
CA THR A 30 46.81 31.81 -26.58
C THR A 30 45.95 31.02 -25.59
N GLU A 31 45.50 31.68 -24.51
CA GLU A 31 44.52 31.09 -23.60
C GLU A 31 43.13 31.08 -24.24
N LEU A 32 42.66 29.88 -24.59
CA LEU A 32 41.32 29.67 -25.12
C LEU A 32 40.40 29.22 -23.98
N SER A 33 39.31 29.94 -23.76
CA SER A 33 38.27 29.57 -22.79
C SER A 33 37.36 28.48 -23.35
N SER A 34 37.91 27.28 -23.58
CA SER A 34 37.17 26.11 -24.08
C SER A 34 37.39 24.89 -23.21
N TRP A 35 36.40 24.00 -23.15
CA TRP A 35 36.53 22.72 -22.44
C TRP A 35 37.71 21.88 -22.95
N LEU A 36 37.97 21.90 -24.27
CA LEU A 36 39.15 21.24 -24.85
C LEU A 36 40.48 21.78 -24.30
N SER A 37 40.50 23.02 -23.80
CA SER A 37 41.71 23.65 -23.24
C SER A 37 42.03 23.18 -21.83
N THR A 38 41.11 22.50 -21.14
CA THR A 38 41.38 21.86 -19.84
C THR A 38 42.24 20.60 -19.98
N MET A 39 42.42 20.10 -21.20
CA MET A 39 43.29 18.96 -21.52
C MET A 39 44.61 19.45 -22.12
N PRO A 40 45.72 18.70 -21.96
CA PRO A 40 46.92 18.91 -22.74
C PRO A 40 46.63 18.93 -24.25
N ALA A 41 47.33 19.77 -25.02
CA ALA A 41 47.04 19.97 -26.45
C ALA A 41 47.02 18.67 -27.26
N TYR A 42 47.95 17.74 -26.99
CA TYR A 42 47.99 16.44 -27.66
C TYR A 42 46.75 15.57 -27.34
N ALA A 43 46.23 15.63 -26.12
CA ALA A 43 45.06 14.86 -25.70
C ALA A 43 43.78 15.46 -26.30
N ALA A 44 43.69 16.78 -26.38
CA ALA A 44 42.63 17.47 -27.09
C ALA A 44 42.62 17.11 -28.59
N ALA A 45 43.79 17.16 -29.24
CA ALA A 45 43.96 16.75 -30.64
C ALA A 45 43.51 15.30 -30.86
N LYS A 46 44.03 14.37 -30.04
CA LYS A 46 43.73 12.95 -30.18
C LYS A 46 42.25 12.65 -29.90
N SER A 47 41.62 13.38 -28.99
CA SER A 47 40.19 13.26 -28.72
C SER A 47 39.34 13.71 -29.90
N CYS A 48 39.70 14.82 -30.54
CA CYS A 48 39.05 15.27 -31.76
C CYS A 48 39.21 14.21 -32.88
N GLU A 49 40.41 13.65 -33.05
CA GLU A 49 40.66 12.60 -34.03
C GLU A 49 39.78 11.36 -33.84
N PHE A 50 39.76 10.75 -32.64
CA PHE A 50 39.01 9.50 -32.47
C PHE A 50 37.49 9.70 -32.45
N VAL A 51 36.98 10.84 -31.94
CA VAL A 51 35.55 11.17 -32.00
C VAL A 51 35.14 11.45 -33.43
N GLY A 52 35.95 12.22 -34.15
CA GLY A 52 35.69 12.52 -35.54
C GLY A 52 35.68 11.28 -36.43
N LEU A 53 36.55 10.30 -36.16
CA LEU A 53 36.53 9.04 -36.90
C LEU A 53 35.21 8.29 -36.73
N THR A 54 34.66 8.26 -35.51
CA THR A 54 33.37 7.59 -35.30
C THR A 54 32.21 8.38 -35.89
N VAL A 55 32.30 9.71 -35.96
CA VAL A 55 31.32 10.54 -36.68
C VAL A 55 31.34 10.23 -38.18
N ARG A 56 32.54 10.17 -38.79
CA ARG A 56 32.70 9.98 -40.23
C ARG A 56 32.42 8.56 -40.72
N HIS A 57 32.93 7.57 -39.98
CA HIS A 57 33.01 6.19 -40.45
C HIS A 57 32.23 5.21 -39.56
N GLY A 58 31.53 5.72 -38.53
CA GLY A 58 30.79 4.92 -37.56
C GLY A 58 31.67 4.29 -36.48
N VAL A 59 31.01 3.64 -35.51
CA VAL A 59 31.65 3.10 -34.30
C VAL A 59 32.63 1.94 -34.56
N HIS A 60 32.56 1.33 -35.74
CA HIS A 60 33.44 0.24 -36.17
C HIS A 60 34.55 0.68 -37.15
N ALA A 61 34.83 1.99 -37.22
CA ALA A 61 35.90 2.53 -38.07
C ALA A 61 37.24 1.78 -37.87
N PRO A 62 37.93 1.37 -38.95
CA PRO A 62 39.18 0.62 -38.83
C PRO A 62 40.37 1.55 -38.56
N TRP A 63 40.58 1.93 -37.29
CA TRP A 63 41.60 2.92 -36.88
C TRP A 63 43.01 2.64 -37.42
N LYS A 64 43.39 1.36 -37.57
CA LYS A 64 44.73 0.95 -38.02
C LYS A 64 44.98 1.18 -39.52
N SER A 65 43.93 1.29 -40.33
CA SER A 65 44.04 1.48 -41.78
C SER A 65 43.77 2.92 -42.22
N MET A 66 43.56 3.84 -41.26
CA MET A 66 43.31 5.25 -41.54
C MET A 66 44.60 5.95 -41.97
N THR A 67 44.53 6.69 -43.07
CA THR A 67 45.64 7.51 -43.57
C THR A 67 45.77 8.82 -42.77
N SER A 68 46.88 9.54 -42.92
CA SER A 68 47.05 10.86 -42.29
C SER A 68 45.98 11.87 -42.74
N ALA A 69 45.52 11.77 -43.99
CA ALA A 69 44.42 12.61 -44.49
C ALA A 69 43.09 12.27 -43.81
N ASP A 70 42.80 10.98 -43.60
CA ASP A 70 41.59 10.55 -42.88
C ASP A 70 41.59 11.05 -41.44
N TRP A 71 42.73 10.94 -40.74
CA TRP A 71 42.89 11.45 -39.38
C TRP A 71 42.75 12.97 -39.30
N HIS A 72 43.26 13.72 -40.28
CA HIS A 72 43.09 15.16 -40.33
C HIS A 72 41.61 15.56 -40.50
N LEU A 73 40.91 14.94 -41.46
CA LEU A 73 39.49 15.20 -41.71
C LEU A 73 38.62 14.78 -40.51
N ALA A 74 38.93 13.65 -39.88
CA ALA A 74 38.32 13.23 -38.62
C ALA A 74 38.57 14.27 -37.51
N GLY A 75 39.82 14.69 -37.32
CA GLY A 75 40.17 15.71 -36.36
C GLY A 75 39.34 16.99 -36.50
N SER A 76 39.12 17.47 -37.73
CA SER A 76 38.25 18.62 -37.97
C SER A 76 36.81 18.39 -37.52
N GLU A 77 36.20 17.26 -37.87
CA GLU A 77 34.81 16.96 -37.49
C GLU A 77 34.66 16.74 -35.98
N GLY A 78 35.60 16.03 -35.36
CA GLY A 78 35.61 15.85 -33.93
C GLY A 78 35.85 17.15 -33.18
N TYR A 79 36.64 18.08 -33.72
CA TYR A 79 36.77 19.42 -33.15
C TYR A 79 35.45 20.19 -33.23
N ALA A 80 34.75 20.13 -34.38
CA ALA A 80 33.45 20.78 -34.52
C ALA A 80 32.47 20.29 -33.44
N LEU A 81 32.46 18.99 -33.14
CA LEU A 81 31.65 18.40 -32.06
C LEU A 81 32.14 18.80 -30.66
N LEU A 82 33.41 18.56 -30.35
CA LEU A 82 33.96 18.74 -29.00
C LEU A 82 34.14 20.21 -28.60
N SER A 83 34.19 21.12 -29.57
CA SER A 83 34.15 22.56 -29.30
C SER A 83 32.85 23.00 -28.63
N GLY A 84 31.76 22.23 -28.81
CA GLY A 84 30.49 22.40 -28.08
C GLY A 84 30.54 21.95 -26.62
N GLY A 85 31.67 21.41 -26.14
CA GLY A 85 31.85 21.06 -24.73
C GLY A 85 31.33 19.67 -24.34
N PRO A 86 31.24 19.38 -23.03
CA PRO A 86 30.87 18.07 -22.53
C PRO A 86 29.43 17.67 -22.90
N ASP A 87 28.50 18.63 -22.98
CA ASP A 87 27.10 18.37 -23.32
C ASP A 87 26.95 17.88 -24.76
N ALA A 88 27.70 18.45 -25.70
CA ALA A 88 27.72 18.00 -27.08
C ALA A 88 28.24 16.56 -27.21
N LEU A 89 29.27 16.20 -26.43
CA LEU A 89 29.77 14.83 -26.40
C LEU A 89 28.78 13.86 -25.73
N THR A 90 28.11 14.27 -24.66
CA THR A 90 27.05 13.48 -24.02
C THR A 90 25.91 13.21 -24.99
N ALA A 91 25.43 14.23 -25.71
CA ALA A 91 24.40 14.10 -26.73
C ALA A 91 24.83 13.13 -27.84
N TYR A 92 26.09 13.20 -28.27
CA TYR A 92 26.63 12.25 -29.24
C TYR A 92 26.60 10.80 -28.72
N PHE A 93 26.99 10.55 -27.47
CA PHE A 93 26.91 9.21 -26.89
C PHE A 93 25.45 8.71 -26.76
N GLN A 94 24.52 9.60 -26.40
CA GLN A 94 23.09 9.28 -26.39
C GLN A 94 22.59 8.87 -27.78
N ASP A 95 23.03 9.58 -28.84
CA ASP A 95 22.70 9.25 -30.22
C ASP A 95 23.27 7.90 -30.66
N LEU A 96 24.54 7.62 -30.35
CA LEU A 96 25.14 6.30 -30.61
C LEU A 96 24.32 5.18 -29.98
N ARG A 97 23.94 5.36 -28.70
CA ARG A 97 23.14 4.38 -27.98
C ARG A 97 21.73 4.22 -28.54
N ARG A 98 21.12 5.32 -29.01
CA ARG A 98 19.77 5.33 -29.60
C ARG A 98 19.72 4.60 -30.94
N VAL A 99 20.76 4.72 -31.76
CA VAL A 99 20.84 4.09 -33.08
C VAL A 99 21.33 2.64 -32.99
N ALA A 100 22.05 2.27 -31.94
CA ALA A 100 22.53 0.91 -31.72
C ALA A 100 21.36 -0.11 -31.72
N PRO A 101 21.49 -1.26 -32.41
CA PRO A 101 20.47 -2.30 -32.40
C PRO A 101 20.10 -2.74 -30.99
N VAL A 102 18.83 -3.06 -30.76
CA VAL A 102 18.34 -3.56 -29.47
C VAL A 102 19.04 -4.88 -29.04
N THR A 103 19.62 -5.60 -30.01
CA THR A 103 20.39 -6.83 -29.81
C THR A 103 21.86 -6.59 -29.46
N GLU A 104 22.35 -5.35 -29.46
CA GLU A 104 23.71 -5.05 -29.02
C GLU A 104 23.73 -4.66 -27.54
N TYR A 105 24.62 -5.33 -26.79
CA TYR A 105 24.69 -5.24 -25.33
C TYR A 105 26.06 -4.77 -24.82
N GLY A 106 27.13 -4.95 -25.59
CA GLY A 106 28.48 -4.59 -25.15
C GLY A 106 28.79 -3.12 -25.38
N PHE A 107 29.44 -2.46 -24.42
CA PHE A 107 29.88 -1.06 -24.57
C PHE A 107 30.79 -0.86 -25.79
N ARG A 108 31.61 -1.86 -26.11
CA ARG A 108 32.41 -1.86 -27.35
C ARG A 108 31.56 -1.93 -28.63
N ALA A 109 30.42 -2.61 -28.60
CA ALA A 109 29.52 -2.64 -29.76
C ALA A 109 28.88 -1.27 -29.96
N ILE A 110 28.36 -0.67 -28.88
CA ILE A 110 27.62 0.60 -28.92
C ILE A 110 28.53 1.81 -29.16
N TYR A 111 29.64 1.92 -28.43
CA TYR A 111 30.54 3.08 -28.48
C TYR A 111 31.83 2.82 -29.25
N GLY A 112 32.00 1.62 -29.79
CA GLY A 112 33.12 1.29 -30.64
C GLY A 112 34.47 1.36 -29.94
N ARG A 113 35.47 1.71 -30.74
CA ARG A 113 36.87 1.81 -30.28
C ARG A 113 37.11 2.98 -29.32
N ILE A 114 36.21 3.96 -29.24
CA ILE A 114 36.28 5.03 -28.24
C ILE A 114 36.23 4.43 -26.83
N PHE A 115 35.31 3.48 -26.59
CA PHE A 115 35.24 2.80 -25.30
C PHE A 115 36.55 2.08 -24.99
N ASP A 116 37.05 1.24 -25.90
CA ASP A 116 38.32 0.52 -25.71
C ASP A 116 39.49 1.45 -25.40
N TYR A 117 39.60 2.57 -26.14
CA TYR A 117 40.67 3.54 -25.97
C TYR A 117 40.66 4.19 -24.58
N LEU A 118 39.47 4.57 -24.12
CA LEU A 118 39.25 5.23 -22.83
C LEU A 118 39.09 4.25 -21.65
N SER A 119 39.00 2.95 -21.89
CA SER A 119 38.87 1.96 -20.82
C SER A 119 40.18 1.19 -20.59
N HIS A 120 40.90 0.84 -21.65
CA HIS A 120 42.05 -0.06 -21.58
C HIS A 120 43.29 0.50 -22.27
N ASP A 121 43.18 1.06 -23.48
CA ASP A 121 44.39 1.40 -24.27
C ASP A 121 45.13 2.62 -23.71
N ASN A 122 44.43 3.58 -23.11
CA ASN A 122 45.05 4.79 -22.58
C ASN A 122 44.38 5.26 -21.27
N THR A 123 45.02 4.95 -20.15
CA THR A 123 44.59 5.32 -18.80
C THR A 123 45.23 6.62 -18.29
N SER A 124 45.92 7.37 -19.16
CA SER A 124 46.52 8.66 -18.79
C SER A 124 45.47 9.66 -18.28
N GLU A 125 45.83 10.41 -17.25
CA GLU A 125 45.04 11.53 -16.69
C GLU A 125 44.77 12.63 -17.72
N ALA A 126 45.56 12.72 -18.79
CA ALA A 126 45.33 13.68 -19.86
C ALA A 126 43.98 13.50 -20.58
N PHE A 127 43.42 12.28 -20.53
CA PHE A 127 42.10 11.96 -21.09
C PHE A 127 40.99 11.91 -20.04
N ALA A 128 41.29 12.24 -18.77
CA ALA A 128 40.30 12.21 -17.69
C ALA A 128 39.03 13.03 -18.00
N PRO A 129 39.09 14.22 -18.64
CA PRO A 129 37.87 14.97 -18.97
C PRO A 129 36.92 14.22 -19.92
N ILE A 130 37.43 13.60 -20.98
CA ILE A 130 36.62 12.81 -21.93
C ILE A 130 36.12 11.53 -21.26
N ARG A 131 37.00 10.86 -20.49
CA ARG A 131 36.66 9.64 -19.74
C ARG A 131 35.53 9.90 -18.76
N LYS A 132 35.55 11.06 -18.08
CA LYS A 132 34.49 11.49 -17.16
C LYS A 132 33.13 11.63 -17.88
N VAL A 133 33.09 12.27 -19.05
CA VAL A 133 31.84 12.42 -19.81
C VAL A 133 31.27 11.06 -20.22
N LEU A 134 32.10 10.17 -20.76
CA LEU A 134 31.66 8.81 -21.09
C LEU A 134 31.21 8.06 -19.83
N ARG A 135 31.94 8.21 -18.73
CA ARG A 135 31.61 7.56 -17.45
C ARG A 135 30.24 7.99 -16.94
N ASP A 136 29.99 9.28 -16.86
CA ASP A 136 28.74 9.86 -16.39
C ASP A 136 27.57 9.40 -17.28
N HIS A 137 27.76 9.44 -18.60
CA HIS A 137 26.79 8.90 -19.55
C HIS A 137 26.47 7.42 -19.32
N LEU A 138 27.47 6.57 -19.06
CA LEU A 138 27.24 5.15 -18.79
C LEU A 138 26.45 4.95 -17.50
N LEU A 139 26.79 5.67 -16.43
CA LEU A 139 26.09 5.60 -15.15
C LEU A 139 24.62 6.02 -15.25
N GLU A 140 24.29 6.93 -16.17
CA GLU A 140 22.93 7.42 -16.41
C GLU A 140 22.12 6.53 -17.36
N THR A 141 22.78 5.60 -18.05
CA THR A 141 22.13 4.81 -19.10
C THR A 141 22.16 3.32 -18.83
N THR A 142 22.98 2.85 -17.89
CA THR A 142 23.19 1.42 -17.61
C THR A 142 23.16 1.15 -16.12
N ALA A 143 22.57 0.01 -15.73
CA ALA A 143 22.56 -0.44 -14.34
C ALA A 143 23.90 -1.05 -13.97
N PHE A 144 24.61 -0.41 -13.04
CA PHE A 144 25.85 -0.90 -12.46
C PHE A 144 25.66 -1.18 -10.96
N GLY A 145 26.40 -2.15 -10.43
CA GLY A 145 26.53 -2.38 -9.00
C GLY A 145 27.40 -1.34 -8.31
N ASP A 146 27.27 -1.28 -6.99
CA ASP A 146 28.03 -0.37 -6.12
C ASP A 146 29.54 -0.64 -6.23
N ASP A 147 29.89 -1.93 -6.30
CA ASP A 147 31.27 -2.42 -6.39
C ASP A 147 31.83 -2.45 -7.82
N ASP A 148 31.04 -2.09 -8.83
CA ASP A 148 31.52 -2.09 -10.21
C ASP A 148 32.56 -0.98 -10.41
N ILE A 149 33.58 -1.28 -11.23
CA ILE A 149 34.57 -0.30 -11.69
C ILE A 149 34.22 0.08 -13.12
N VAL A 150 33.97 1.37 -13.36
CA VAL A 150 33.61 1.89 -14.68
C VAL A 150 34.62 2.97 -15.07
N LEU A 151 35.36 2.70 -16.15
CA LEU A 151 36.43 3.55 -16.66
C LEU A 151 37.48 3.93 -15.59
N GLY A 152 37.87 2.95 -14.78
CA GLY A 152 38.95 3.09 -13.79
C GLY A 152 38.52 3.67 -12.44
N THR A 153 37.26 4.03 -12.26
CA THR A 153 36.74 4.57 -11.00
C THR A 153 35.58 3.72 -10.46
N PRO A 154 35.53 3.42 -9.15
CA PRO A 154 34.39 2.75 -8.52
C PRO A 154 33.09 3.54 -8.71
N VAL A 155 31.97 2.86 -8.86
CA VAL A 155 30.62 3.47 -8.91
C VAL A 155 30.24 4.08 -7.56
N GLY A 156 30.50 3.37 -6.46
CA GLY A 156 30.16 3.82 -5.12
C GLY A 156 28.68 3.60 -4.82
N THR A 157 27.80 4.43 -5.39
CA THR A 157 26.35 4.32 -5.18
C THR A 157 25.62 4.06 -6.48
N ARG A 158 24.86 2.97 -6.54
CA ARG A 158 24.00 2.62 -7.66
C ARG A 158 23.00 3.73 -7.95
N ARG A 159 22.94 4.12 -9.22
CA ARG A 159 21.97 5.10 -9.75
C ARG A 159 20.75 4.43 -10.36
N LEU A 160 20.98 3.34 -11.10
CA LEU A 160 19.94 2.64 -11.83
C LEU A 160 19.90 1.17 -11.45
N HIS A 161 18.68 0.65 -11.31
CA HIS A 161 18.43 -0.78 -11.41
C HIS A 161 17.89 -1.11 -12.79
N SER A 162 18.30 -2.25 -13.32
CA SER A 162 17.46 -3.04 -14.21
C SER A 162 16.62 -4.04 -13.43
N VAL A 163 15.51 -4.51 -13.99
CA VAL A 163 14.75 -5.63 -13.41
C VAL A 163 15.65 -6.83 -13.16
N ARG A 164 16.60 -7.11 -14.06
CA ARG A 164 17.57 -8.20 -13.88
C ARG A 164 18.49 -7.95 -12.69
N SER A 165 19.06 -6.75 -12.56
CA SER A 165 19.95 -6.42 -11.43
C SER A 165 19.22 -6.53 -10.09
N LEU A 166 17.97 -6.04 -10.01
CA LEU A 166 17.16 -6.16 -8.80
C LEU A 166 16.84 -7.62 -8.47
N ALA A 167 16.55 -8.44 -9.50
CA ALA A 167 16.30 -9.86 -9.30
C ALA A 167 17.52 -10.62 -8.74
N VAL A 168 18.72 -10.30 -9.25
CA VAL A 168 19.97 -10.89 -8.75
C VAL A 168 20.21 -10.49 -7.30
N GLU A 169 20.05 -9.21 -6.98
CA GLU A 169 20.29 -8.69 -5.63
C GLU A 169 19.30 -9.22 -4.59
N THR A 170 18.02 -9.33 -4.95
CA THR A 170 16.95 -9.75 -4.03
C THR A 170 16.68 -11.25 -4.05
N GLY A 171 17.28 -11.99 -4.98
CA GLY A 171 17.02 -13.42 -5.21
C GLY A 171 15.59 -13.73 -5.68
N ARG A 172 14.81 -12.72 -6.12
CA ARG A 172 13.42 -12.88 -6.54
C ARG A 172 13.28 -13.12 -8.04
N ASP A 173 12.19 -13.74 -8.46
CA ASP A 173 11.91 -13.99 -9.87
C ASP A 173 11.75 -12.66 -10.67
N PRO A 174 12.48 -12.48 -11.79
CA PRO A 174 12.41 -11.26 -12.59
C PRO A 174 11.03 -10.95 -13.17
N ARG A 175 10.20 -11.97 -13.48
CA ARG A 175 8.87 -11.76 -14.07
C ARG A 175 7.90 -11.26 -13.01
N MET A 176 7.97 -11.80 -11.80
CA MET A 176 7.24 -11.31 -10.64
C MET A 176 7.62 -9.86 -10.33
N LEU A 177 8.93 -9.55 -10.23
CA LEU A 177 9.42 -8.20 -9.97
C LEU A 177 8.94 -7.21 -11.04
N LEU A 178 9.05 -7.55 -12.33
CA LEU A 178 8.55 -6.68 -13.40
C LEU A 178 7.05 -6.39 -13.27
N ARG A 179 6.25 -7.39 -12.88
CA ARG A 179 4.80 -7.21 -12.69
C ARG A 179 4.53 -6.23 -11.55
N ARG A 180 5.18 -6.41 -10.39
CA ARG A 180 5.04 -5.53 -9.22
C ARG A 180 5.54 -4.11 -9.52
N LEU A 181 6.71 -3.96 -10.14
CA LEU A 181 7.27 -2.65 -10.54
C LEU A 181 6.34 -1.87 -11.48
N ARG A 182 5.63 -2.57 -12.38
CA ARG A 182 4.62 -1.97 -13.26
C ARG A 182 3.35 -1.56 -12.51
N ALA A 183 2.89 -2.39 -11.58
CA ALA A 183 1.73 -2.07 -10.75
C ALA A 183 1.97 -0.82 -9.89
N LEU A 184 3.20 -0.66 -9.37
CA LEU A 184 3.64 0.49 -8.59
C LEU A 184 3.92 1.75 -9.43
N GLY A 185 3.80 1.67 -10.76
CA GLY A 185 4.09 2.81 -11.65
C GLY A 185 5.58 3.15 -11.80
N ILE A 186 6.49 2.41 -11.17
CA ILE A 186 7.95 2.62 -11.27
C ILE A 186 8.43 2.37 -12.71
N VAL A 187 7.85 1.37 -13.37
CA VAL A 187 8.17 1.01 -14.75
C VAL A 187 6.93 1.13 -15.62
N THR A 188 7.06 1.82 -16.75
CA THR A 188 5.97 1.94 -17.73
C THR A 188 5.80 0.64 -18.53
N LYS A 189 4.55 0.31 -18.89
CA LYS A 189 4.26 -0.80 -19.81
C LYS A 189 4.79 -0.45 -21.21
N SER A 190 5.77 -1.20 -21.69
CA SER A 190 6.23 -1.11 -23.08
C SER A 190 5.39 -1.99 -24.00
N LYS A 191 5.08 -1.50 -25.21
CA LYS A 191 4.40 -2.26 -26.27
C LYS A 191 5.30 -3.34 -26.86
N THR A 192 6.62 -3.15 -26.81
CA THR A 192 7.61 -4.10 -27.32
C THR A 192 8.16 -4.94 -26.18
N ARG A 193 8.37 -6.23 -26.41
CA ARG A 193 9.02 -7.11 -25.42
C ARG A 193 10.49 -6.74 -25.29
N VAL A 194 10.83 -6.07 -24.19
CA VAL A 194 12.19 -5.68 -23.84
C VAL A 194 12.74 -6.68 -22.82
N GLN A 195 14.02 -7.00 -22.92
CA GLN A 195 14.70 -7.88 -21.96
C GLN A 195 14.83 -7.21 -20.58
N HIS A 196 14.87 -8.02 -19.51
CA HIS A 196 14.79 -7.52 -18.12
C HIS A 196 15.98 -6.63 -17.70
N ASP A 197 17.14 -6.82 -18.31
CA ASP A 197 18.35 -6.01 -18.15
C ASP A 197 18.21 -4.59 -18.73
N ARG A 198 17.29 -4.39 -19.68
CA ARG A 198 17.05 -3.09 -20.36
C ARG A 198 15.89 -2.30 -19.77
N ILE A 199 15.15 -2.88 -18.83
CA ILE A 199 14.07 -2.19 -18.14
C ILE A 199 14.67 -1.51 -16.92
N LEU A 200 15.10 -0.26 -17.14
CA LEU A 200 15.80 0.55 -16.16
C LEU A 200 14.83 1.44 -15.38
N PHE A 201 15.16 1.69 -14.12
CA PHE A 201 14.48 2.65 -13.26
C PHE A 201 15.48 3.19 -12.22
N ASP A 202 15.18 4.37 -11.70
CA ASP A 202 16.00 5.03 -10.69
C ASP A 202 16.00 4.22 -9.38
N ALA A 203 17.20 3.86 -8.92
CA ALA A 203 17.38 3.05 -7.73
C ALA A 203 17.10 3.85 -6.44
N GLN A 204 17.54 5.10 -6.40
CA GLN A 204 17.51 5.93 -5.19
C GLN A 204 16.12 6.52 -4.97
N ALA A 205 15.50 7.05 -6.02
CA ALA A 205 14.17 7.64 -5.96
C ALA A 205 13.10 6.61 -5.55
N ASN A 206 13.33 5.32 -5.84
CA ASN A 206 12.38 4.25 -5.57
C ASN A 206 12.80 3.31 -4.42
N ALA A 207 13.92 3.57 -3.73
CA ALA A 207 14.54 2.65 -2.77
C ALA A 207 13.55 2.15 -1.70
N ALA A 208 12.86 3.08 -1.02
CA ALA A 208 11.91 2.73 0.04
C ALA A 208 10.71 1.92 -0.48
N LEU A 209 10.25 2.20 -1.71
CA LEU A 209 9.11 1.49 -2.32
C LEU A 209 9.52 0.09 -2.79
N ILE A 210 10.73 -0.05 -3.33
CA ILE A 210 11.32 -1.32 -3.73
C ILE A 210 11.50 -2.22 -2.51
N GLU A 211 12.06 -1.70 -1.41
CA GLU A 211 12.27 -2.44 -0.18
C GLU A 211 10.95 -3.03 0.35
N LYS A 212 9.89 -2.20 0.42
CA LYS A 212 8.54 -2.65 0.80
C LYS A 212 8.01 -3.72 -0.16
N MET A 213 8.11 -3.48 -1.48
CA MET A 213 7.63 -4.40 -2.51
C MET A 213 8.32 -5.76 -2.48
N VAL A 214 9.64 -5.79 -2.26
CA VAL A 214 10.45 -7.02 -2.24
C VAL A 214 10.14 -7.87 -1.01
N ASN A 215 9.80 -7.23 0.10
CA ASN A 215 9.45 -7.89 1.36
C ASN A 215 7.95 -8.17 1.51
N ALA A 216 7.11 -7.61 0.63
CA ALA A 216 5.67 -7.85 0.64
C ALA A 216 5.32 -9.26 0.17
N LEU A 217 4.30 -9.82 0.83
CA LEU A 217 3.69 -11.10 0.51
C LEU A 217 2.52 -10.88 -0.46
N ASP A 218 2.33 -11.80 -1.40
CA ASP A 218 1.07 -11.84 -2.15
C ASP A 218 -0.09 -12.38 -1.29
N ARG A 219 -1.32 -12.38 -1.81
CA ARG A 219 -2.48 -12.83 -1.02
C ARG A 219 -2.36 -14.29 -0.56
N PRO A 220 -2.04 -15.27 -1.42
CA PRO A 220 -1.80 -16.65 -0.97
C PRO A 220 -0.70 -16.79 0.10
N GLU A 221 0.38 -16.02 -0.02
CA GLU A 221 1.45 -15.98 0.99
C GLU A 221 0.98 -15.36 2.30
N ALA A 222 0.19 -14.28 2.25
CA ALA A 222 -0.41 -13.65 3.43
C ALA A 222 -1.43 -14.56 4.12
N GLU A 223 -2.26 -15.30 3.37
CA GLU A 223 -3.18 -16.30 3.90
C GLU A 223 -2.43 -17.41 4.64
N ARG A 224 -1.32 -17.89 4.07
CA ARG A 224 -0.43 -18.86 4.73
C ARG A 224 0.25 -18.28 5.96
N TYR A 225 0.72 -17.04 5.88
CA TYR A 225 1.41 -16.35 6.98
C TYR A 225 0.50 -16.17 8.21
N LEU A 226 -0.75 -15.77 7.98
CA LEU A 226 -1.76 -15.63 9.03
C LEU A 226 -2.45 -16.95 9.42
N ASN A 227 -2.08 -18.07 8.78
CA ASN A 227 -2.72 -19.37 8.94
C ASN A 227 -4.25 -19.29 8.80
N LEU A 228 -4.72 -18.68 7.69
CA LEU A 228 -6.14 -18.51 7.42
C LEU A 228 -6.75 -19.78 6.83
N GLY A 229 -7.90 -20.18 7.36
CA GLY A 229 -8.74 -21.22 6.77
C GLY A 229 -9.36 -20.79 5.43
N ARG A 230 -9.85 -21.77 4.65
CA ARG A 230 -10.43 -21.57 3.30
C ARG A 230 -11.52 -20.51 3.21
N THR A 231 -12.28 -20.30 4.27
CA THR A 231 -13.39 -19.34 4.33
C THR A 231 -12.99 -18.00 4.98
N GLN A 232 -11.75 -17.85 5.44
CA GLN A 232 -11.27 -16.66 6.18
C GLN A 232 -10.51 -15.66 5.32
N GLY A 233 -10.35 -15.91 4.00
CA GLY A 233 -9.70 -14.98 3.08
C GLY A 233 -10.36 -13.59 3.01
N TYR A 234 -11.58 -13.42 3.55
CA TYR A 234 -12.22 -12.10 3.70
C TYR A 234 -11.46 -11.16 4.66
N LEU A 235 -10.65 -11.70 5.59
CA LEU A 235 -9.87 -10.92 6.56
C LEU A 235 -8.77 -10.07 5.90
N LEU A 236 -8.32 -10.44 4.71
CA LEU A 236 -7.34 -9.69 3.92
C LEU A 236 -7.99 -8.57 3.07
N ASN A 237 -9.19 -8.13 3.43
CA ASN A 237 -9.87 -7.04 2.74
C ASN A 237 -10.39 -6.02 3.77
N PRO A 238 -10.59 -4.76 3.37
CA PRO A 238 -11.22 -3.76 4.21
C PRO A 238 -12.61 -4.22 4.71
N PRO A 239 -13.00 -3.89 5.97
CA PRO A 239 -12.29 -3.01 6.90
C PRO A 239 -11.23 -3.70 7.78
N PHE A 240 -10.98 -5.01 7.62
CA PHE A 240 -10.12 -5.78 8.53
C PHE A 240 -8.64 -5.51 8.33
N LEU A 241 -8.19 -5.70 7.09
CA LEU A 241 -6.81 -5.50 6.70
C LEU A 241 -6.78 -4.88 5.31
N THR A 242 -6.10 -3.75 5.20
CA THR A 242 -5.95 -3.04 3.92
C THR A 242 -4.64 -3.49 3.28
N PRO A 243 -4.66 -4.03 2.06
CA PRO A 243 -3.42 -4.37 1.37
C PRO A 243 -2.57 -3.11 1.16
N PHE A 244 -1.26 -3.27 1.23
CA PHE A 244 -0.30 -2.20 0.96
C PHE A 244 -0.42 -1.69 -0.48
N TRP A 245 -0.69 -2.58 -1.43
CA TRP A 245 -0.91 -2.21 -2.82
C TRP A 245 -1.88 -3.15 -3.53
N THR A 246 -2.82 -2.57 -4.27
CA THR A 246 -3.86 -3.28 -5.05
C THR A 246 -3.94 -2.81 -6.49
N GLU A 247 -3.60 -1.56 -6.77
CA GLU A 247 -3.78 -0.96 -8.09
C GLU A 247 -2.91 -1.65 -9.16
N GLY A 248 -3.53 -1.97 -10.30
CA GLY A 248 -2.84 -2.65 -11.41
C GLY A 248 -2.52 -4.13 -11.16
N LEU A 249 -2.99 -4.71 -10.06
CA LEU A 249 -2.84 -6.13 -9.69
C LEU A 249 -4.18 -6.84 -9.66
N HIS A 250 -4.17 -8.16 -9.86
CA HIS A 250 -5.34 -8.99 -9.59
C HIS A 250 -5.49 -9.23 -8.08
N SER A 251 -6.70 -9.61 -7.63
CA SER A 251 -6.98 -9.83 -6.20
C SER A 251 -6.05 -10.83 -5.51
N ALA A 252 -5.54 -11.83 -6.23
CA ALA A 252 -4.59 -12.81 -5.72
C ALA A 252 -3.15 -12.25 -5.58
N GLU A 253 -2.86 -11.14 -6.27
CA GLU A 253 -1.54 -10.53 -6.33
C GLU A 253 -1.42 -9.29 -5.44
N HIS A 254 -2.50 -8.90 -4.75
CA HIS A 254 -2.47 -7.82 -3.76
C HIS A 254 -1.32 -8.04 -2.78
N LEU A 255 -0.61 -6.95 -2.49
CA LEU A 255 0.60 -6.99 -1.70
C LEU A 255 0.31 -6.63 -0.24
N PHE A 256 0.87 -7.41 0.67
CA PHE A 256 0.72 -7.24 2.12
C PHE A 256 2.09 -7.14 2.78
N LEU A 257 2.30 -6.14 3.63
CA LEU A 257 3.54 -6.02 4.40
C LEU A 257 3.45 -6.91 5.64
N LYS A 258 4.53 -7.65 5.94
CA LYS A 258 4.61 -8.48 7.14
C LYS A 258 4.30 -7.69 8.43
N PRO A 259 4.84 -6.47 8.64
CA PRO A 259 4.48 -5.66 9.81
C PRO A 259 2.98 -5.39 9.96
N ASP A 260 2.25 -5.23 8.85
CA ASP A 260 0.79 -5.01 8.90
C ASP A 260 0.05 -6.29 9.30
N LEU A 261 0.52 -7.45 8.82
CA LEU A 261 0.01 -8.77 9.21
C LEU A 261 0.28 -9.06 10.69
N ASP A 262 1.48 -8.73 11.18
CA ASP A 262 1.87 -8.89 12.58
C ASP A 262 1.07 -7.96 13.49
N ALA A 263 0.88 -6.70 13.09
CA ALA A 263 0.06 -5.74 13.81
C ALA A 263 -1.41 -6.19 13.88
N PHE A 264 -1.92 -6.79 12.80
CA PHE A 264 -3.25 -7.37 12.78
C PHE A 264 -3.39 -8.52 13.78
N LEU A 265 -2.44 -9.46 13.82
CA LEU A 265 -2.43 -10.53 14.81
C LEU A 265 -2.34 -9.99 16.23
N ALA A 266 -1.42 -9.06 16.50
CA ALA A 266 -1.24 -8.44 17.82
C ALA A 266 -2.52 -7.73 18.30
N MET A 267 -3.26 -7.11 17.40
CA MET A 267 -4.55 -6.51 17.71
C MET A 267 -5.60 -7.56 18.08
N MET A 268 -5.65 -8.69 17.37
CA MET A 268 -6.57 -9.78 17.68
C MET A 268 -6.22 -10.55 18.96
N THR A 269 -4.95 -10.59 19.35
CA THR A 269 -4.45 -11.37 20.50
C THR A 269 -4.16 -10.52 21.74
N ARG A 270 -4.49 -9.22 21.74
CA ARG A 270 -4.18 -8.28 22.84
C ARG A 270 -4.62 -8.75 24.22
N ASN A 271 -5.81 -9.36 24.33
CA ASN A 271 -6.37 -9.85 25.59
C ASN A 271 -6.23 -11.38 25.75
N ALA A 272 -5.46 -12.03 24.87
CA ALA A 272 -5.40 -13.49 24.83
C ALA A 272 -4.42 -14.03 25.88
N SER A 273 -4.81 -15.12 26.53
CA SER A 273 -3.95 -15.90 27.43
C SER A 273 -3.76 -17.32 26.89
N PRO A 274 -2.68 -18.05 27.22
CA PRO A 274 -2.53 -19.44 26.79
C PRO A 274 -3.66 -20.32 27.32
N LEU A 275 -4.25 -21.17 26.47
CA LEU A 275 -5.27 -22.14 26.86
C LEU A 275 -4.67 -23.13 27.89
N GLN A 276 -5.30 -23.25 29.06
CA GLN A 276 -4.91 -24.26 30.04
C GLN A 276 -5.62 -25.60 29.78
N PRO A 277 -5.05 -26.75 30.18
CA PRO A 277 -5.63 -28.08 29.92
C PRO A 277 -7.03 -28.30 30.54
N ASP A 278 -7.38 -27.56 31.58
CA ASP A 278 -8.65 -27.63 32.30
C ASP A 278 -9.72 -26.66 31.77
N GLU A 279 -9.35 -25.75 30.86
CA GLU A 279 -10.26 -24.77 30.27
C GLU A 279 -11.03 -25.34 29.09
N GLU A 280 -12.32 -25.62 29.30
CA GLU A 280 -13.25 -26.05 28.26
C GLU A 280 -14.12 -24.90 27.72
N GLY A 281 -14.76 -25.12 26.57
CA GLY A 281 -15.77 -24.19 26.00
C GLY A 281 -15.23 -23.16 25.01
N PHE A 282 -13.91 -23.01 24.89
CA PHE A 282 -13.28 -22.12 23.90
C PHE A 282 -13.28 -22.75 22.50
N LEU A 283 -13.70 -21.98 21.50
CA LEU A 283 -13.78 -22.45 20.10
C LEU A 283 -13.07 -21.48 19.15
N ARG A 284 -12.53 -22.03 18.06
CA ARG A 284 -12.04 -21.23 16.92
C ARG A 284 -13.13 -20.27 16.43
N ILE A 285 -12.73 -19.09 15.94
CA ILE A 285 -13.60 -18.00 15.51
C ILE A 285 -14.81 -18.46 14.68
N GLY A 286 -14.59 -19.29 13.65
CA GLY A 286 -15.68 -19.78 12.79
C GLY A 286 -16.70 -20.66 13.52
N LYS A 287 -16.24 -21.54 14.42
CA LYS A 287 -17.12 -22.39 15.24
C LYS A 287 -17.83 -21.58 16.33
N ALA A 288 -17.13 -20.66 16.98
CA ALA A 288 -17.70 -19.76 17.97
C ALA A 288 -18.78 -18.87 17.35
N ALA A 289 -18.55 -18.33 16.15
CA ALA A 289 -19.53 -17.57 15.38
C ALA A 289 -20.80 -18.38 15.11
N SER A 290 -20.66 -19.63 14.64
CA SER A 290 -21.81 -20.53 14.44
C SER A 290 -22.58 -20.80 15.73
N ARG A 291 -21.89 -21.12 16.83
CA ARG A 291 -22.51 -21.45 18.13
C ARG A 291 -23.12 -20.24 18.86
N SER A 292 -22.63 -19.04 18.58
CA SER A 292 -23.20 -17.78 19.07
C SER A 292 -24.28 -17.21 18.13
N GLN A 293 -24.54 -17.85 16.98
CA GLN A 293 -25.42 -17.38 15.91
C GLN A 293 -25.02 -15.98 15.38
N ARG A 294 -23.71 -15.72 15.28
CA ARG A 294 -23.13 -14.46 14.80
C ARG A 294 -22.34 -14.63 13.50
N PRO A 295 -22.23 -13.58 12.67
CA PRO A 295 -21.27 -13.56 11.58
C PRO A 295 -19.84 -13.63 12.12
N ALA A 296 -18.98 -14.45 11.52
CA ALA A 296 -17.57 -14.55 11.91
C ALA A 296 -16.83 -13.20 11.83
N ALA A 297 -17.18 -12.39 10.83
CA ALA A 297 -16.71 -11.01 10.69
C ALA A 297 -16.93 -10.16 11.95
N GLN A 298 -18.04 -10.35 12.65
CA GLN A 298 -18.37 -9.60 13.86
C GLN A 298 -17.56 -10.04 15.07
N VAL A 299 -17.30 -11.35 15.20
CA VAL A 299 -16.40 -11.89 16.23
C VAL A 299 -15.00 -11.31 16.07
N VAL A 300 -14.51 -11.22 14.83
CA VAL A 300 -13.21 -10.62 14.51
C VAL A 300 -13.18 -9.13 14.89
N GLN A 301 -14.24 -8.37 14.60
CA GLN A 301 -14.33 -6.97 15.03
C GLN A 301 -14.25 -6.84 16.55
N LEU A 302 -14.97 -7.68 17.31
CA LEU A 302 -14.92 -7.66 18.78
C LEU A 302 -13.51 -7.96 19.31
N LEU A 303 -12.78 -8.89 18.68
CA LEU A 303 -11.38 -9.13 18.97
C LEU A 303 -10.50 -7.91 18.67
N MET A 304 -10.64 -7.32 17.48
CA MET A 304 -9.84 -6.16 17.08
C MET A 304 -10.05 -4.94 17.99
N PHE A 305 -11.27 -4.71 18.44
CA PHE A 305 -11.60 -3.65 19.39
C PHE A 305 -11.24 -3.99 20.85
N GLY A 306 -10.71 -5.18 21.12
CA GLY A 306 -10.36 -5.64 22.46
C GLY A 306 -11.57 -5.75 23.39
N ARG A 307 -12.75 -6.04 22.84
CA ARG A 307 -13.99 -6.16 23.61
C ARG A 307 -14.12 -7.51 24.29
N LEU A 308 -13.63 -8.58 23.66
CA LEU A 308 -13.61 -9.90 24.29
C LEU A 308 -12.50 -9.99 25.33
N THR A 309 -12.84 -10.51 26.50
CA THR A 309 -11.95 -10.75 27.64
C THR A 309 -11.60 -12.24 27.76
N LYS A 310 -12.49 -13.14 27.31
CA LYS A 310 -12.27 -14.58 27.32
C LYS A 310 -11.70 -15.05 25.98
N VAL A 311 -10.46 -14.66 25.73
CA VAL A 311 -9.69 -15.07 24.55
C VAL A 311 -8.57 -15.99 24.99
N ARG A 312 -8.41 -17.12 24.29
CA ARG A 312 -7.33 -18.08 24.51
C ARG A 312 -6.52 -18.32 23.24
N LEU A 313 -5.24 -18.65 23.44
CA LEU A 313 -4.36 -19.10 22.36
C LEU A 313 -4.11 -20.59 22.51
N ASP A 314 -4.39 -21.34 21.45
CA ASP A 314 -4.00 -22.73 21.29
C ASP A 314 -2.48 -22.82 21.09
N PRO A 315 -1.73 -23.51 21.98
CA PRO A 315 -0.27 -23.63 21.87
C PRO A 315 0.18 -24.48 20.66
N ASP A 316 -0.69 -25.35 20.13
CA ASP A 316 -0.37 -26.24 19.01
C ASP A 316 -0.67 -25.62 17.63
N SER A 317 -1.27 -24.42 17.62
CA SER A 317 -1.68 -23.71 16.42
C SER A 317 -0.98 -22.33 16.34
N SER A 318 -0.99 -21.72 15.16
CA SER A 318 -0.46 -20.36 14.95
C SER A 318 -1.40 -19.47 14.15
N GLY A 319 -1.13 -18.15 14.15
CA GLY A 319 -1.91 -17.17 13.40
C GLY A 319 -3.34 -17.03 13.90
N VAL A 320 -4.28 -16.79 12.97
CA VAL A 320 -5.70 -16.62 13.30
C VAL A 320 -6.34 -17.93 13.76
N ASP A 321 -5.86 -19.08 13.29
CA ASP A 321 -6.40 -20.39 13.68
C ASP A 321 -6.12 -20.75 15.15
N ALA A 322 -5.07 -20.17 15.75
CA ALA A 322 -4.75 -20.34 17.16
C ALA A 322 -5.71 -19.62 18.11
N ILE A 323 -6.52 -18.69 17.59
CA ILE A 323 -7.36 -17.82 18.42
C ILE A 323 -8.67 -18.54 18.74
N LEU A 324 -8.87 -18.77 20.03
CA LEU A 324 -10.05 -19.39 20.59
C LEU A 324 -10.83 -18.36 21.42
N VAL A 325 -12.15 -18.37 21.30
CA VAL A 325 -13.04 -17.44 22.01
C VAL A 325 -14.19 -18.19 22.66
N ASP A 326 -14.71 -17.65 23.78
CA ASP A 326 -15.90 -18.16 24.44
C ASP A 326 -17.17 -17.77 23.64
N PRO A 327 -17.93 -18.74 23.10
CA PRO A 327 -19.17 -18.46 22.36
C PRO A 327 -20.26 -17.77 23.18
N GLU A 328 -20.27 -17.94 24.50
CA GLU A 328 -21.23 -17.32 25.41
C GLU A 328 -20.93 -15.82 25.56
N GLU A 329 -19.67 -15.45 25.78
CA GLU A 329 -19.22 -14.05 25.82
C GLU A 329 -19.54 -13.33 24.49
N VAL A 330 -19.25 -14.00 23.36
CA VAL A 330 -19.60 -13.48 22.03
C VAL A 330 -21.12 -13.26 21.88
N ARG A 331 -21.94 -14.11 22.50
CA ARG A 331 -23.40 -13.96 22.47
C ARG A 331 -23.86 -12.75 23.29
N GLU A 332 -23.22 -12.49 24.43
CA GLU A 332 -23.52 -11.38 25.35
C GLU A 332 -23.24 -10.00 24.75
N PHE A 333 -22.13 -9.84 24.01
CA PHE A 333 -21.69 -8.55 23.46
C PHE A 333 -22.67 -7.89 22.49
N LEU A 334 -23.63 -8.65 21.99
CA LEU A 334 -24.66 -8.14 21.10
C LEU A 334 -26.00 -8.69 21.49
N ASN A 335 -26.34 -8.70 22.78
CA ASN A 335 -27.75 -8.76 23.15
C ASN A 335 -28.39 -7.41 22.74
N PRO A 336 -28.96 -7.27 21.52
CA PRO A 336 -29.51 -5.98 21.07
C PRO A 336 -30.81 -5.68 21.85
N MET A 337 -31.28 -6.67 22.61
CA MET A 337 -32.39 -6.63 23.55
C MET A 337 -31.98 -6.29 24.98
N ALA A 338 -30.71 -6.04 25.30
CA ALA A 338 -30.36 -5.60 26.65
C ALA A 338 -31.18 -4.38 27.09
N ASN A 339 -31.65 -3.57 26.11
CA ASN A 339 -32.50 -2.40 26.32
C ASN A 339 -33.82 -2.42 25.51
N LEU A 340 -34.23 -3.52 24.87
CA LEU A 340 -35.47 -3.54 24.03
C LEU A 340 -36.42 -4.67 24.46
N VAL A 341 -37.70 -4.32 24.61
CA VAL A 341 -38.80 -5.16 25.09
C VAL A 341 -39.81 -5.37 23.96
N ALA A 342 -40.06 -6.63 23.61
CA ALA A 342 -41.15 -7.02 22.72
C ALA A 342 -42.46 -7.19 23.50
N VAL A 343 -43.61 -7.17 22.82
CA VAL A 343 -44.97 -7.30 23.42
C VAL A 343 -45.07 -8.42 24.46
N ARG A 344 -44.51 -9.60 24.19
CA ARG A 344 -44.57 -10.75 25.11
C ARG A 344 -43.86 -10.48 26.46
N MET A 345 -42.73 -9.79 26.42
CA MET A 345 -41.99 -9.40 27.62
C MET A 345 -42.68 -8.22 28.33
N LEU A 346 -43.25 -7.28 27.55
CA LEU A 346 -44.02 -6.16 28.08
C LEU A 346 -45.24 -6.62 28.90
N MET A 347 -45.93 -7.66 28.45
CA MET A 347 -47.04 -8.27 29.19
C MET A 347 -46.62 -8.74 30.58
N SER A 348 -45.41 -9.33 30.70
CA SER A 348 -44.86 -9.78 31.98
C SER A 348 -44.47 -8.61 32.87
N GLU A 349 -43.84 -7.58 32.30
CA GLU A 349 -43.38 -6.38 33.03
C GLU A 349 -44.52 -5.51 33.56
N LEU A 350 -45.58 -5.33 32.77
CA LEU A 350 -46.74 -4.50 33.11
C LEU A 350 -47.93 -5.29 33.67
N ARG A 351 -47.81 -6.63 33.76
CA ARG A 351 -48.89 -7.55 34.17
C ARG A 351 -50.22 -7.26 33.48
N CYS A 352 -50.19 -7.08 32.16
CA CYS A 352 -51.35 -6.70 31.37
C CYS A 352 -51.64 -7.71 30.26
N SER A 353 -52.83 -7.60 29.66
CA SER A 353 -53.23 -8.45 28.54
C SER A 353 -52.40 -8.14 27.28
N GLN A 354 -52.34 -9.07 26.34
CA GLN A 354 -51.68 -8.83 25.05
C GLN A 354 -52.29 -7.64 24.30
N HIS A 355 -53.61 -7.50 24.36
CA HIS A 355 -54.34 -6.39 23.75
C HIS A 355 -53.91 -5.05 24.36
N THR A 356 -53.84 -4.96 25.69
CA THR A 356 -53.38 -3.76 26.41
C THR A 356 -51.92 -3.42 26.09
N ALA A 357 -51.04 -4.41 26.06
CA ALA A 357 -49.63 -4.22 25.71
C ALA A 357 -49.45 -3.71 24.26
N GLN A 358 -50.25 -4.21 23.32
CA GLN A 358 -50.26 -3.72 21.95
C GLN A 358 -50.84 -2.30 21.86
N ALA A 359 -51.97 -2.06 22.50
CA ALA A 359 -52.63 -0.75 22.51
C ALA A 359 -51.71 0.34 23.08
N LEU A 360 -50.99 0.08 24.17
CA LEU A 360 -50.01 1.02 24.73
C LEU A 360 -48.90 1.38 23.73
N MET A 361 -48.42 0.41 22.96
CA MET A 361 -47.39 0.64 21.94
C MET A 361 -47.95 1.30 20.66
N GLU A 362 -49.20 1.01 20.29
CA GLU A 362 -49.85 1.50 19.07
C GLU A 362 -50.36 2.93 19.20
N THR A 363 -50.97 3.26 20.35
CA THR A 363 -51.44 4.62 20.70
C THR A 363 -50.30 5.59 21.00
N GLY A 364 -49.08 5.07 21.19
CA GLY A 364 -47.90 5.87 21.55
C GLY A 364 -47.82 6.23 23.04
N ALA A 365 -48.74 5.71 23.87
CA ALA A 365 -48.67 5.83 25.34
C ALA A 365 -47.38 5.23 25.91
N LEU A 366 -46.84 4.20 25.26
CA LEU A 366 -45.49 3.69 25.45
C LEU A 366 -44.69 3.91 24.16
N PRO A 367 -43.60 4.70 24.18
CA PRO A 367 -42.73 4.88 23.03
C PRO A 367 -42.26 3.54 22.45
N SER A 368 -42.50 3.34 21.15
CA SER A 368 -42.15 2.08 20.49
C SER A 368 -41.85 2.29 19.00
N ARG A 369 -41.06 1.38 18.42
CA ARG A 369 -40.66 1.40 17.00
C ARG A 369 -40.82 0.03 16.35
N ILE A 370 -41.14 0.02 15.06
CA ILE A 370 -41.21 -1.22 14.26
C ILE A 370 -39.82 -1.51 13.72
N GLU A 371 -39.22 -2.61 14.15
CA GLU A 371 -37.91 -3.06 13.68
C GLU A 371 -37.92 -4.54 13.32
N ARG A 372 -36.93 -4.96 12.51
CA ARG A 372 -36.70 -6.38 12.25
C ARG A 372 -36.04 -6.99 13.47
N HIS A 373 -36.71 -7.96 14.09
CA HIS A 373 -36.19 -8.72 15.20
C HIS A 373 -34.85 -9.37 14.81
N PRO A 374 -33.74 -9.07 15.49
CA PRO A 374 -32.40 -9.44 15.03
C PRO A 374 -32.14 -10.97 15.03
N ILE A 375 -32.90 -11.73 15.83
CA ILE A 375 -32.77 -13.20 15.92
C ILE A 375 -33.58 -13.94 14.85
N ASN A 376 -34.90 -13.73 14.75
CA ASN A 376 -35.77 -14.45 13.81
C ASN A 376 -36.11 -13.65 12.53
N ARG A 377 -35.58 -12.42 12.40
CA ARG A 377 -35.78 -11.49 11.27
C ARG A 377 -37.23 -11.05 11.01
N LEU A 378 -38.17 -11.40 11.89
CA LEU A 378 -39.57 -10.99 11.79
C LEU A 378 -39.70 -9.51 12.18
N THR A 379 -40.53 -8.76 11.47
CA THR A 379 -40.86 -7.38 11.82
C THR A 379 -41.79 -7.37 13.03
N CYS A 380 -41.36 -6.78 14.14
CA CYS A 380 -42.16 -6.62 15.34
C CYS A 380 -41.98 -5.22 15.94
N ARG A 381 -42.97 -4.80 16.74
CA ARG A 381 -42.93 -3.53 17.48
C ARG A 381 -42.18 -3.75 18.80
N LEU A 382 -41.20 -2.91 19.07
CA LEU A 382 -40.28 -2.98 20.21
C LEU A 382 -40.29 -1.64 20.97
N ALA A 383 -40.27 -1.69 22.30
CA ALA A 383 -40.12 -0.53 23.19
C ALA A 383 -38.77 -0.59 23.93
N GLU A 384 -38.21 0.54 24.33
CA GLU A 384 -36.98 0.53 25.15
C GLU A 384 -37.28 0.19 26.62
N ILE A 385 -36.37 -0.51 27.30
CA ILE A 385 -36.52 -0.86 28.73
C ILE A 385 -36.63 0.40 29.59
N SER A 386 -35.84 1.44 29.27
CA SER A 386 -35.92 2.73 29.97
C SER A 386 -37.30 3.38 29.87
N ASP A 387 -37.96 3.25 28.72
CA ASP A 387 -39.31 3.78 28.51
C ASP A 387 -40.34 2.96 29.29
N VAL A 388 -40.15 1.64 29.38
CA VAL A 388 -41.00 0.75 30.21
C VAL A 388 -40.81 1.07 31.70
N GLU A 389 -39.60 1.32 32.16
CA GLU A 389 -39.32 1.70 33.54
C GLU A 389 -39.89 3.08 33.87
N ALA A 390 -39.73 4.07 32.98
CA ALA A 390 -40.35 5.38 33.12
C ALA A 390 -41.87 5.28 33.19
N PHE A 391 -42.46 4.44 32.33
CA PHE A 391 -43.90 4.19 32.35
C PHE A 391 -44.36 3.55 33.67
N LYS A 392 -43.62 2.59 34.23
CA LYS A 392 -43.94 1.97 35.54
C LYS A 392 -43.79 2.96 36.71
N ALA A 393 -42.87 3.91 36.60
CA ALA A 393 -42.66 4.95 37.60
C ALA A 393 -43.76 6.03 37.57
N GLU A 394 -44.29 6.36 36.39
CA GLU A 394 -45.30 7.40 36.21
C GLU A 394 -46.74 6.86 36.32
N TYR A 395 -47.00 5.66 35.79
CA TYR A 395 -48.33 5.08 35.65
C TYR A 395 -48.47 3.77 36.42
N VAL A 396 -49.68 3.49 36.90
CA VAL A 396 -50.04 2.21 37.52
C VAL A 396 -51.38 1.73 36.97
N SER A 397 -51.49 0.44 36.68
CA SER A 397 -52.76 -0.17 36.27
C SER A 397 -53.65 -0.40 37.49
N VAL A 398 -54.97 -0.40 37.31
CA VAL A 398 -55.92 -0.69 38.40
C VAL A 398 -55.68 -2.06 39.04
N TYR A 399 -55.16 -3.03 38.29
CA TYR A 399 -54.83 -4.36 38.79
C TYR A 399 -53.62 -4.35 39.74
N ILE A 400 -52.55 -3.66 39.36
CA ILE A 400 -51.35 -3.51 40.22
C ILE A 400 -51.72 -2.68 41.45
N LEU A 401 -52.51 -1.62 41.27
CA LEU A 401 -52.96 -0.78 42.38
C LEU A 401 -53.86 -1.57 43.36
N ALA A 402 -54.73 -2.45 42.85
CA ALA A 402 -55.56 -3.33 43.68
C ALA A 402 -54.73 -4.28 44.56
N GLU A 403 -53.66 -4.85 44.01
CA GLU A 403 -52.70 -5.65 44.79
C GLU A 403 -51.94 -4.79 45.81
N GLU A 404 -51.44 -3.61 45.43
CA GLU A 404 -50.70 -2.69 46.32
C GLU A 404 -51.55 -2.22 47.51
N VAL A 405 -52.87 -2.08 47.32
CA VAL A 405 -53.82 -1.64 48.36
C VAL A 405 -54.51 -2.81 49.07
N GLY A 406 -54.44 -4.04 48.52
CA GLY A 406 -55.09 -5.22 49.08
C GLY A 406 -56.61 -5.24 48.92
N MET A 407 -57.14 -4.57 47.88
CA MET A 407 -58.57 -4.49 47.60
C MET A 407 -58.95 -5.28 46.35
N HIS A 408 -60.19 -5.75 46.27
CA HIS A 408 -60.70 -6.35 45.05
C HIS A 408 -60.83 -5.29 43.94
N VAL A 409 -60.34 -5.58 42.73
CA VAL A 409 -60.22 -4.64 41.58
C VAL A 409 -61.51 -3.86 41.33
N ARG A 410 -62.67 -4.52 41.40
CA ARG A 410 -63.99 -3.87 41.20
C ARG A 410 -64.29 -2.79 42.25
N LEU A 411 -64.05 -3.08 43.54
CA LEU A 411 -64.30 -2.14 44.63
C LEU A 411 -63.32 -0.95 44.59
N LEU A 412 -62.08 -1.20 44.15
CA LEU A 412 -61.11 -0.15 43.93
C LEU A 412 -61.51 0.76 42.76
N GLY A 413 -62.00 0.18 41.67
CA GLY A 413 -62.53 0.93 40.52
C GLY A 413 -63.68 1.87 40.93
N ASP A 414 -64.67 1.35 41.65
CA ASP A 414 -65.81 2.14 42.13
C ASP A 414 -65.35 3.28 43.05
N LYS A 415 -64.43 3.02 44.00
CA LYS A 415 -63.84 4.05 44.87
C LYS A 415 -63.07 5.12 44.08
N LEU A 416 -62.33 4.75 43.03
CA LEU A 416 -61.57 5.72 42.23
C LEU A 416 -62.48 6.61 41.38
N ILE A 417 -63.62 6.08 40.92
CA ILE A 417 -64.68 6.85 40.26
C ILE A 417 -65.34 7.82 41.25
N ASP A 418 -65.70 7.36 42.45
CA ASP A 418 -66.31 8.20 43.49
C ASP A 418 -65.37 9.35 43.95
N LEU A 419 -64.06 9.10 43.92
CA LEU A 419 -63.03 10.08 44.23
C LEU A 419 -62.68 11.00 43.04
N ALA A 420 -63.33 10.81 41.89
CA ALA A 420 -63.12 11.56 40.65
C ALA A 420 -61.64 11.62 40.21
N VAL A 421 -60.89 10.53 40.39
CA VAL A 421 -59.49 10.46 39.95
C VAL A 421 -59.44 10.31 38.43
N PRO A 422 -58.75 11.19 37.69
CA PRO A 422 -58.68 11.09 36.24
C PRO A 422 -57.89 9.85 35.81
N THR A 423 -58.36 9.18 34.76
CA THR A 423 -57.58 8.11 34.11
C THR A 423 -56.48 8.73 33.25
N ALA A 424 -55.33 8.08 33.23
CA ALA A 424 -54.17 8.50 32.45
C ALA A 424 -54.38 8.38 30.94
N PHE A 425 -55.16 7.39 30.52
CA PHE A 425 -55.46 7.07 29.13
C PHE A 425 -56.95 6.76 28.98
N ASP A 426 -57.44 6.79 27.74
CA ASP A 426 -58.80 6.36 27.43
C ASP A 426 -58.93 4.84 27.66
N PRO A 427 -59.83 4.39 28.57
CA PRO A 427 -60.04 2.98 28.83
C PRO A 427 -60.57 2.20 27.62
N GLU A 428 -61.26 2.86 26.68
CA GLU A 428 -61.75 2.23 25.45
C GLU A 428 -60.61 1.96 24.46
N GLU A 429 -59.56 2.78 24.47
CA GLU A 429 -58.39 2.61 23.59
C GLU A 429 -57.35 1.62 24.15
N ILE A 430 -57.09 1.66 25.46
CA ILE A 430 -56.05 0.84 26.10
C ILE A 430 -56.59 -0.50 26.63
N GLY A 431 -57.92 -0.62 26.81
CA GLY A 431 -58.59 -1.82 27.31
C GLY A 431 -58.39 -2.08 28.80
N THR A 432 -57.82 -1.13 29.55
CA THR A 432 -57.65 -1.19 31.02
C THR A 432 -57.50 0.21 31.60
N LEU A 433 -57.94 0.38 32.84
CA LEU A 433 -57.76 1.61 33.61
C LEU A 433 -56.30 1.77 34.08
N PHE A 434 -55.67 2.85 33.64
CA PHE A 434 -54.37 3.32 34.14
C PHE A 434 -54.55 4.66 34.84
N TYR A 435 -53.78 4.87 35.90
CA TYR A 435 -53.75 6.10 36.67
C TYR A 435 -52.32 6.61 36.79
N ARG A 436 -52.14 7.93 36.79
CA ARG A 436 -50.85 8.53 37.15
C ARG A 436 -50.64 8.39 38.65
N ARG A 437 -49.45 7.93 39.05
CA ARG A 437 -49.10 7.78 40.47
C ARG A 437 -49.18 9.12 41.21
N SER A 438 -48.85 10.24 40.55
CA SER A 438 -48.99 11.60 41.10
C SER A 438 -50.42 11.92 41.52
N ASP A 439 -51.40 11.49 40.73
CA ASP A 439 -52.80 11.84 40.90
C ASP A 439 -53.45 10.97 41.99
N LEU A 440 -52.82 9.84 42.32
CA LEU A 440 -53.22 8.95 43.41
C LEU A 440 -52.68 9.39 44.78
N LEU A 441 -51.53 10.09 44.83
CA LEU A 441 -50.88 10.50 46.09
C LEU A 441 -51.83 11.18 47.10
N PRO A 442 -52.71 12.13 46.69
CA PRO A 442 -53.64 12.78 47.61
C PRO A 442 -54.68 11.83 48.20
N PHE A 443 -54.95 10.69 47.57
CA PHE A 443 -56.02 9.76 47.93
C PHE A 443 -55.52 8.45 48.55
N MET A 444 -54.21 8.17 48.51
CA MET A 444 -53.60 6.93 49.04
C MET A 444 -54.02 6.61 50.49
N HIS A 445 -54.24 7.62 51.33
CA HIS A 445 -54.69 7.44 52.72
C HIS A 445 -56.15 6.94 52.80
N LYS A 446 -57.02 7.33 51.86
CA LYS A 446 -58.43 6.90 51.76
C LYS A 446 -58.60 5.55 51.05
N LEU A 447 -57.61 5.16 50.25
CA LEU A 447 -57.62 3.88 49.54
C LEU A 447 -57.22 2.73 50.46
N ARG A 448 -56.33 2.97 51.44
CA ARG A 448 -55.87 1.98 52.44
C ARG A 448 -56.79 1.81 53.66
N THR A 449 -57.89 2.57 53.71
CA THR A 449 -58.98 2.44 54.70
C THR A 449 -60.18 1.75 54.06
#